data_AF-A0AAD7QYS5-F1
#
_entry.id   AF-A0AAD7QYS5-F1
#
_cell.length_a   1.000
_cell.length_b   1.000
_cell.length_c   1.000
_cell.angle_alpha   90.00
_cell.angle_beta   90.00
_cell.angle_gamma   90.00
#
_symmetry.space_group_name_H-M   'P 1'
#
loop_
_entity.id
_entity.type
_entity.pdbx_description
1 polymer ?
#
loop_
_entity_poly.entity_id
_entity_poly.type
_entity_poly.pdbx_seq_one_letter_code
_entity_poly.pdbx_strand_id
1 'polypeptide(L)'
;MSLNLDQMTTRGPLCHIVTPIGMLGYGFSAPDLEKGLEIALQSGSPTAIILDSGSTDSGPAKLALGSMTCPRSAYKRDLRQLISAVKQYRVLLLISSAGGDGSDAHVREFLDIVREILEAPDQSDCRSLKMIAIYSGARHELLLEKLAAGKIAGCGPCVPEFTEQDIKQSPCIVGQIGPEPFVQAMNAHPDFDILIAGRAYDPSPYVAFCAFNALRESTGDFSSVRPGYIPRDTEDHLSGRDGGHWTGEAQMAYVYRGEPLQA
;
A
#
# COMPACT_ATOMS: atom_id res chain seq x y z
N MET A 1 29.81 -0.47 21.56
CA MET A 1 28.80 -1.55 21.53
C MET A 1 28.85 -2.16 20.14
N SER A 2 29.55 -3.27 19.98
CA SER A 2 29.75 -3.94 18.69
C SER A 2 28.66 -4.99 18.52
N LEU A 3 27.83 -4.85 17.47
CA LEU A 3 26.90 -5.89 17.06
C LEU A 3 27.70 -7.04 16.46
N ASN A 4 27.74 -8.17 17.17
CA ASN A 4 28.41 -9.37 16.69
C ASN A 4 27.45 -10.14 15.77
N LEU A 5 27.57 -9.91 14.46
CA LEU A 5 26.71 -10.49 13.43
C LEU A 5 26.79 -12.02 13.35
N ASP A 6 27.87 -12.62 13.86
CA ASP A 6 28.10 -14.07 13.85
C ASP A 6 27.15 -14.84 14.79
N GLN A 7 26.44 -14.16 15.70
CA GLN A 7 25.47 -14.79 16.60
C GLN A 7 24.02 -14.80 16.07
N MET A 8 23.75 -14.23 14.89
CA MET A 8 22.39 -14.13 14.34
C MET A 8 21.94 -15.33 13.48
N THR A 9 22.78 -16.34 13.24
CA THR A 9 22.58 -17.32 12.16
C THR A 9 22.06 -18.70 12.62
N THR A 10 21.00 -18.73 13.43
CA THR A 10 20.18 -19.95 13.60
C THR A 10 18.77 -19.84 13.03
N ARG A 11 18.32 -18.64 12.66
CA ARG A 11 17.03 -18.43 12.01
C ARG A 11 17.26 -18.02 10.56
N GLY A 12 16.47 -18.59 9.65
CA GLY A 12 16.40 -18.14 8.26
C GLY A 12 15.97 -16.66 8.16
N PRO A 13 15.94 -16.10 6.95
CA PRO A 13 15.50 -14.72 6.77
C PRO A 13 14.08 -14.52 7.30
N LEU A 14 13.80 -13.33 7.87
CA LEU A 14 12.46 -12.99 8.37
C LEU A 14 11.39 -13.12 7.29
N CYS A 15 11.69 -12.62 6.10
CA CYS A 15 10.85 -12.68 4.92
C CYS A 15 11.69 -12.42 3.66
N HIS A 16 11.14 -12.76 2.49
CA HIS A 16 11.70 -12.41 1.19
C HIS A 16 10.82 -11.40 0.48
N ILE A 17 11.47 -10.49 -0.23
CA ILE A 17 10.82 -9.52 -1.11
C ILE A 17 11.39 -9.71 -2.51
N VAL A 18 10.51 -9.93 -3.48
CA VAL A 18 10.86 -10.01 -4.90
C VAL A 18 10.29 -8.78 -5.61
N THR A 19 11.17 -8.00 -6.25
CA THR A 19 10.80 -6.75 -6.94
C THR A 19 11.24 -6.84 -8.39
N PRO A 20 10.35 -7.27 -9.31
CA PRO A 20 10.74 -7.49 -10.70
C PRO A 20 10.99 -6.20 -11.48
N ILE A 21 10.50 -5.05 -10.98
CA ILE A 21 10.67 -3.75 -11.62
C ILE A 21 10.55 -2.60 -10.62
N GLY A 22 11.20 -1.47 -10.91
CA GLY A 22 11.01 -0.25 -10.12
C GLY A 22 9.67 0.43 -10.45
N MET A 23 9.42 0.72 -11.73
CA MET A 23 8.20 1.40 -12.19
C MET A 23 7.29 0.44 -12.95
N LEU A 24 6.09 0.18 -12.44
CA LEU A 24 5.14 -0.70 -13.12
C LEU A 24 4.73 -0.10 -14.48
N GLY A 25 4.52 -0.95 -15.49
CA GLY A 25 4.20 -0.54 -16.85
C GLY A 25 5.42 -0.47 -17.77
N TYR A 26 6.65 -0.40 -17.24
CA TYR A 26 7.86 -0.39 -18.06
C TYR A 26 8.19 -1.79 -18.64
N GLY A 27 7.60 -2.84 -18.07
CA GLY A 27 7.80 -4.23 -18.52
C GLY A 27 8.98 -4.90 -17.84
N PHE A 28 8.76 -6.14 -17.43
CA PHE A 28 9.77 -7.00 -16.80
C PHE A 28 9.75 -8.40 -17.42
N SER A 29 10.77 -9.18 -17.10
CA SER A 29 10.93 -10.56 -17.53
C SER A 29 10.19 -11.51 -16.58
N ALA A 30 9.11 -12.15 -17.04
CA ALA A 30 8.41 -13.19 -16.28
C ALA A 30 9.36 -14.32 -15.82
N PRO A 31 10.27 -14.85 -16.67
CA PRO A 31 11.23 -15.86 -16.23
C PRO A 31 12.13 -15.41 -15.06
N ASP A 32 12.52 -14.14 -15.02
CA ASP A 32 13.35 -13.62 -13.92
C ASP A 32 12.53 -13.46 -12.63
N LEU A 33 11.27 -13.04 -12.73
CA LEU A 33 10.33 -13.02 -11.60
C LEU A 33 10.13 -14.42 -11.03
N GLU A 34 9.81 -15.39 -11.88
CA GLU A 34 9.59 -16.79 -11.50
C GLU A 34 10.82 -17.38 -10.81
N LYS A 35 12.01 -17.20 -11.40
CA LYS A 35 13.28 -17.63 -10.80
C LYS A 35 13.53 -16.98 -9.44
N GLY A 36 13.26 -15.68 -9.30
CA GLY A 36 13.40 -14.97 -8.02
C GLY A 36 12.49 -15.54 -6.94
N LEU A 37 11.23 -15.83 -7.29
CA LEU A 37 10.26 -16.46 -6.39
C LEU A 37 10.68 -17.88 -6.00
N GLU A 38 11.15 -18.68 -6.95
CA GLU A 38 11.63 -20.04 -6.70
C GLU A 38 12.79 -20.06 -5.71
N ILE A 39 13.74 -19.14 -5.84
CA ILE A 39 14.87 -18.99 -4.91
C ILE A 39 14.37 -18.58 -3.51
N ALA A 40 13.52 -17.55 -3.44
CA ALA A 40 13.00 -17.04 -2.16
C ALA A 40 12.24 -18.12 -1.36
N LEU A 41 11.40 -18.88 -2.05
CA LEU A 41 10.52 -19.88 -1.44
C LEU A 41 11.27 -21.10 -0.89
N GLN A 42 12.51 -21.36 -1.31
CA GLN A 42 13.34 -22.47 -0.77
C GLN A 42 13.52 -22.39 0.75
N SER A 43 13.52 -21.17 1.30
CA SER A 43 13.69 -20.96 2.74
C SER A 43 12.46 -21.27 3.59
N GLY A 44 11.26 -21.37 2.97
CA GLY A 44 9.98 -21.45 3.68
C GLY A 44 9.55 -20.16 4.39
N SER A 45 10.32 -19.07 4.26
CA SER A 45 10.00 -17.79 4.89
C SER A 45 8.87 -17.06 4.12
N PRO A 46 8.07 -16.21 4.79
CA PRO A 46 7.06 -15.39 4.12
C PRO A 46 7.65 -14.65 2.92
N THR A 47 7.00 -14.73 1.77
CA THR A 47 7.47 -14.11 0.52
C THR A 47 6.39 -13.22 -0.06
N ALA A 48 6.76 -12.01 -0.49
CA ALA A 48 5.88 -11.10 -1.22
C ALA A 48 6.56 -10.53 -2.46
N ILE A 49 5.74 -10.24 -3.47
CA ILE A 49 6.10 -9.38 -4.58
C ILE A 49 5.76 -7.95 -4.17
N ILE A 50 6.74 -7.05 -4.14
CA ILE A 50 6.52 -5.66 -3.71
C ILE A 50 7.09 -4.70 -4.74
N LEU A 51 6.29 -3.70 -5.08
CA LEU A 51 6.57 -2.68 -6.09
C LEU A 51 6.07 -1.33 -5.58
N ASP A 52 6.91 -0.30 -5.58
CA ASP A 52 6.42 1.08 -5.50
C ASP A 52 6.51 1.69 -6.89
N SER A 53 5.35 2.00 -7.47
CA SER A 53 5.27 2.59 -8.81
C SER A 53 5.30 4.12 -8.74
N GLY A 54 5.93 4.71 -7.73
CA GLY A 54 5.94 6.15 -7.49
C GLY A 54 6.95 6.88 -8.38
N SER A 55 6.59 8.09 -8.79
CA SER A 55 7.56 9.01 -9.39
C SER A 55 7.23 10.47 -9.05
N THR A 56 8.27 11.27 -8.82
CA THR A 56 8.21 12.74 -8.80
C THR A 56 8.85 13.38 -10.02
N ASP A 57 9.61 12.62 -10.82
CA ASP A 57 10.48 13.15 -11.86
C ASP A 57 9.70 13.83 -12.99
N SER A 58 8.47 13.38 -13.24
CA SER A 58 7.55 14.00 -14.21
C SER A 58 6.93 15.32 -13.72
N GLY A 59 7.22 15.72 -12.48
CA GLY A 59 6.54 16.82 -11.82
C GLY A 59 5.05 16.55 -11.56
N PRO A 60 4.27 17.58 -11.19
CA PRO A 60 2.88 17.43 -10.75
C PRO A 60 1.89 17.22 -11.90
N ALA A 61 2.32 17.33 -13.16
CA ALA A 61 1.43 17.36 -14.32
C ALA A 61 0.54 16.12 -14.44
N LYS A 62 1.09 14.93 -14.13
CA LYS A 62 0.35 13.66 -14.19
C LYS A 62 -0.84 13.64 -13.22
N LEU A 63 -0.57 13.99 -11.97
CA LEU A 63 -1.59 14.12 -10.92
C LEU A 63 -2.61 15.22 -11.26
N ALA A 64 -2.14 16.39 -11.70
CA ALA A 64 -3.00 17.54 -11.99
C ALA A 64 -3.95 17.28 -13.18
N LEU A 65 -3.48 16.54 -14.19
CA LEU A 65 -4.27 16.21 -15.38
C LEU A 65 -5.03 14.87 -15.25
N GLY A 66 -4.85 14.14 -14.15
CA GLY A 66 -5.46 12.81 -13.95
C GLY A 66 -5.01 11.79 -14.98
N SER A 67 -3.74 11.87 -15.43
CA SER A 67 -3.17 10.94 -16.39
C SER A 67 -2.11 10.07 -15.73
N MET A 68 -2.12 8.77 -16.00
CA MET A 68 -1.10 7.85 -15.49
C MET A 68 0.26 8.07 -16.18
N THR A 69 1.32 7.56 -15.56
CA THR A 69 2.67 7.57 -16.14
C THR A 69 2.76 6.70 -17.39
N CYS A 70 2.21 5.49 -17.36
CA CYS A 70 2.17 4.57 -18.49
C CYS A 70 0.76 4.43 -19.06
N PRO A 71 0.59 4.01 -20.33
CA PRO A 71 -0.72 3.68 -20.87
C PRO A 71 -1.31 2.47 -20.13
N ARG A 72 -2.64 2.45 -19.98
CA ARG A 72 -3.41 1.37 -19.35
C ARG A 72 -3.03 -0.03 -19.84
N SER A 73 -2.78 -0.18 -21.15
CA SER A 73 -2.39 -1.46 -21.76
C SER A 73 -1.05 -1.99 -21.22
N ALA A 74 -0.11 -1.12 -20.87
CA ALA A 74 1.17 -1.50 -20.30
C ALA A 74 1.00 -2.00 -18.85
N TYR A 75 0.20 -1.29 -18.03
CA TYR A 75 -0.15 -1.77 -16.69
C TYR A 75 -0.88 -3.12 -16.74
N LYS A 76 -1.83 -3.29 -17.66
CA LYS A 76 -2.57 -4.55 -17.83
C LYS A 76 -1.66 -5.71 -18.25
N ARG A 77 -0.66 -5.47 -19.10
CA ARG A 77 0.35 -6.48 -19.48
C ARG A 77 1.14 -6.96 -18.25
N ASP A 78 1.64 -6.02 -17.45
CA ASP A 78 2.49 -6.33 -16.30
C ASP A 78 1.69 -6.95 -15.15
N LEU A 79 0.52 -6.38 -14.82
CA LEU A 79 -0.40 -6.92 -13.80
C LEU A 79 -0.84 -8.34 -14.14
N ARG A 80 -1.05 -8.67 -15.41
CA ARG A 80 -1.42 -10.05 -15.80
C ARG A 80 -0.32 -11.05 -15.39
N GLN A 81 0.94 -10.71 -15.61
CA GLN A 81 2.07 -11.57 -15.21
C GLN A 81 2.18 -11.68 -13.68
N LEU A 82 2.03 -10.56 -12.97
CA LEU A 82 2.06 -10.55 -11.50
C LEU A 82 0.92 -11.37 -10.89
N ILE A 83 -0.31 -11.25 -11.40
CA ILE A 83 -1.47 -12.01 -10.92
C ILE A 83 -1.28 -13.51 -11.17
N SER A 84 -0.76 -13.90 -12.34
CA SER A 84 -0.41 -15.31 -12.60
C SER A 84 0.59 -15.83 -11.57
N ALA A 85 1.64 -15.05 -11.24
CA ALA A 85 2.62 -15.42 -10.23
C ALA A 85 2.01 -15.55 -8.81
N VAL A 86 1.13 -14.61 -8.41
CA VAL A 86 0.38 -14.68 -7.13
C VAL A 86 -0.46 -15.95 -7.04
N LYS A 87 -1.12 -16.34 -8.13
CA LYS A 87 -1.91 -17.59 -8.20
C LYS A 87 -1.02 -18.82 -8.08
N GLN A 88 0.03 -18.91 -8.89
CA GLN A 88 0.92 -20.06 -8.99
C GLN A 88 1.75 -20.28 -7.73
N TYR A 89 2.41 -19.23 -7.23
CA TYR A 89 3.35 -19.31 -6.12
C TYR A 89 2.71 -19.04 -4.75
N ARG A 90 1.45 -18.60 -4.72
CA ARG A 90 0.69 -18.29 -3.49
C ARG A 90 1.40 -17.27 -2.57
N VAL A 91 2.01 -16.26 -3.20
CA VAL A 91 2.66 -15.13 -2.53
C VAL A 91 1.77 -13.90 -2.55
N LEU A 92 2.04 -12.94 -1.66
CA LEU A 92 1.33 -11.65 -1.63
C LEU A 92 1.85 -10.71 -2.72
N LEU A 93 0.99 -9.83 -3.22
CA LEU A 93 1.38 -8.72 -4.11
C LEU A 93 1.02 -7.38 -3.48
N LEU A 94 2.02 -6.54 -3.24
CA LEU A 94 1.85 -5.18 -2.74
C LEU A 94 2.31 -4.18 -3.80
N ILE A 95 1.42 -3.26 -4.16
CA ILE A 95 1.70 -2.18 -5.11
C ILE A 95 1.37 -0.86 -4.43
N SER A 96 2.31 0.08 -4.40
CA SER A 96 2.05 1.45 -3.97
C SER A 96 2.22 2.46 -5.10
N SER A 97 1.71 3.66 -4.86
CA SER A 97 1.75 4.79 -5.81
C SER A 97 1.14 4.42 -7.18
N ALA A 98 -0.04 3.79 -7.15
CA ALA A 98 -0.76 3.36 -8.34
C ALA A 98 -0.83 4.45 -9.42
N GLY A 99 -0.53 4.09 -10.66
CA GLY A 99 -0.52 5.01 -11.81
C GLY A 99 0.65 6.01 -11.86
N GLY A 100 1.60 6.00 -10.92
CA GLY A 100 2.72 6.95 -10.85
C GLY A 100 2.58 7.98 -9.73
N ASP A 101 1.42 8.60 -9.67
CA ASP A 101 1.12 9.64 -8.68
C ASP A 101 0.35 9.13 -7.46
N GLY A 102 -0.26 7.94 -7.54
CA GLY A 102 -0.99 7.35 -6.43
C GLY A 102 -2.30 8.04 -6.06
N SER A 103 -2.97 8.73 -6.99
CA SER A 103 -4.31 9.26 -6.76
C SER A 103 -5.34 8.15 -6.52
N ASP A 104 -6.41 8.47 -5.78
CA ASP A 104 -7.50 7.52 -5.56
C ASP A 104 -8.18 7.05 -6.85
N ALA A 105 -8.16 7.90 -7.90
CA ALA A 105 -8.64 7.55 -9.22
C ALA A 105 -7.76 6.46 -9.85
N HIS A 106 -6.43 6.58 -9.74
CA HIS A 106 -5.49 5.58 -10.26
C HIS A 106 -5.49 4.29 -9.45
N VAL A 107 -5.73 4.34 -8.13
CA VAL A 107 -5.98 3.14 -7.33
C VAL A 107 -7.22 2.40 -7.85
N ARG A 108 -8.32 3.12 -8.12
CA ARG A 108 -9.54 2.52 -8.72
C ARG A 108 -9.26 1.93 -10.11
N GLU A 109 -8.55 2.66 -10.96
CA GLU A 109 -8.16 2.17 -12.30
C GLU A 109 -7.38 0.86 -12.22
N PHE A 110 -6.45 0.75 -11.27
CA PHE A 110 -5.69 -0.49 -11.06
C PHE A 110 -6.60 -1.64 -10.59
N LEU A 111 -7.52 -1.39 -9.66
CA LEU A 111 -8.51 -2.39 -9.24
C LEU A 111 -9.36 -2.87 -10.42
N ASP A 112 -9.77 -1.96 -11.31
CA ASP A 112 -10.54 -2.30 -12.51
C ASP A 112 -9.73 -3.11 -13.51
N ILE A 113 -8.45 -2.78 -13.71
CA ILE A 113 -7.55 -3.61 -14.53
C ILE A 113 -7.41 -5.02 -13.94
N VAL A 114 -7.24 -5.15 -12.61
CA VAL A 114 -7.15 -6.45 -11.94
C VAL A 114 -8.45 -7.24 -12.10
N ARG A 115 -9.61 -6.61 -11.92
CA ARG A 115 -10.93 -7.21 -12.16
C ARG A 115 -11.03 -7.77 -13.57
N GLU A 116 -10.73 -6.96 -14.58
CA GLU A 116 -10.76 -7.39 -15.98
C GLU A 116 -9.80 -8.56 -16.28
N ILE A 117 -8.66 -8.62 -15.60
CA ILE A 117 -7.73 -9.75 -15.75
C ILE A 117 -8.31 -11.00 -15.10
N LEU A 118 -8.92 -10.90 -13.92
CA LEU A 118 -9.50 -12.03 -13.21
C LEU A 118 -10.75 -12.60 -13.89
N GLU A 119 -11.51 -11.76 -14.58
CA GLU A 119 -12.70 -12.16 -15.36
C GLU A 119 -12.34 -12.74 -16.73
N ALA A 120 -11.08 -12.64 -17.17
CA ALA A 120 -10.66 -13.14 -18.47
C ALA A 120 -10.71 -14.69 -18.54
N PRO A 121 -11.12 -15.30 -19.67
CA PRO A 121 -11.29 -16.75 -19.77
C PRO A 121 -10.00 -17.57 -19.50
N ASP A 122 -8.84 -17.02 -19.87
CA ASP A 122 -7.52 -17.60 -19.64
C ASP A 122 -7.08 -17.53 -18.16
N GLN A 123 -7.83 -16.82 -17.32
CA GLN A 123 -7.60 -16.61 -15.89
C GLN A 123 -8.70 -17.21 -15.02
N SER A 124 -9.62 -17.98 -15.61
CA SER A 124 -10.81 -18.62 -15.01
C SER A 124 -10.53 -19.69 -13.94
N ASP A 125 -9.30 -19.74 -13.44
CA ASP A 125 -8.92 -20.61 -12.35
C ASP A 125 -9.78 -20.33 -11.10
N CYS A 126 -10.13 -21.38 -10.35
CA CYS A 126 -11.18 -21.33 -9.32
C CYS A 126 -10.82 -20.51 -8.07
N ARG A 127 -9.58 -19.99 -7.96
CA ARG A 127 -9.13 -19.25 -6.79
C ARG A 127 -9.56 -17.78 -6.89
N SER A 128 -10.53 -17.41 -6.07
CA SER A 128 -10.85 -16.01 -5.78
C SER A 128 -9.68 -15.34 -5.06
N LEU A 129 -9.18 -14.22 -5.60
CA LEU A 129 -8.18 -13.39 -4.92
C LEU A 129 -8.87 -12.29 -4.10
N LYS A 130 -8.39 -12.05 -2.89
CA LYS A 130 -8.84 -10.99 -1.98
C LYS A 130 -7.97 -9.76 -2.15
N MET A 131 -8.62 -8.60 -2.29
CA MET A 131 -7.94 -7.35 -2.58
C MET A 131 -8.14 -6.33 -1.45
N ILE A 132 -7.10 -5.54 -1.19
CA ILE A 132 -7.15 -4.38 -0.30
C ILE A 132 -6.84 -3.14 -1.12
N ALA A 133 -7.58 -2.06 -0.86
CA ALA A 133 -7.32 -0.75 -1.42
C ALA A 133 -6.99 0.25 -0.29
N ILE A 134 -5.83 0.91 -0.40
CA ILE A 134 -5.46 2.02 0.48
C ILE A 134 -5.52 3.31 -0.35
N TYR A 135 -6.38 4.22 0.07
CA TYR A 135 -6.53 5.53 -0.56
C TYR A 135 -5.72 6.58 0.20
N SER A 136 -5.08 7.49 -0.53
CA SER A 136 -4.28 8.56 0.06
C SER A 136 -4.75 9.96 -0.35
N GLY A 137 -5.88 10.07 -1.04
CA GLY A 137 -6.53 11.35 -1.32
C GLY A 137 -6.82 12.16 -0.06
N ALA A 138 -6.48 13.44 -0.08
CA ALA A 138 -6.78 14.38 0.99
C ALA A 138 -7.94 15.29 0.59
N ARG A 139 -8.88 15.51 1.52
CA ARG A 139 -10.00 16.42 1.31
C ARG A 139 -9.55 17.87 1.48
N HIS A 140 -9.97 18.74 0.56
CA HIS A 140 -9.70 20.18 0.63
C HIS A 140 -10.16 20.77 1.96
N GLU A 141 -11.34 20.41 2.45
CA GLU A 141 -11.87 20.96 3.73
C GLU A 141 -10.94 20.63 4.90
N LEU A 142 -10.47 19.39 4.98
CA LEU A 142 -9.55 18.95 6.03
C LEU A 142 -8.24 19.76 5.98
N LEU A 143 -7.70 20.01 4.78
CA LEU A 143 -6.46 20.76 4.65
C LEU A 143 -6.63 22.24 4.99
N LEU A 144 -7.76 22.84 4.61
CA LEU A 144 -8.11 24.22 4.99
C LEU A 144 -8.23 24.38 6.51
N GLU A 145 -8.90 23.43 7.18
CA GLU A 145 -9.00 23.38 8.63
C GLU A 145 -7.61 23.26 9.30
N LYS A 146 -6.76 22.36 8.78
CA LYS A 146 -5.40 22.15 9.30
C LYS A 146 -4.51 23.37 9.06
N LEU A 147 -4.66 24.07 7.93
CA LEU A 147 -3.92 25.29 7.64
C LEU A 147 -4.33 26.41 8.60
N ALA A 148 -5.63 26.63 8.79
CA ALA A 148 -6.15 27.62 9.73
C ALA A 148 -5.71 27.34 11.18
N ALA A 149 -5.57 26.07 11.55
CA ALA A 149 -5.07 25.64 12.85
C ALA A 149 -3.53 25.62 12.97
N GLY A 150 -2.78 26.05 11.95
CA GLY A 150 -1.32 26.04 11.95
C GLY A 150 -0.68 24.64 12.04
N LYS A 151 -1.41 23.60 11.61
CA LYS A 151 -0.97 22.19 11.67
C LYS A 151 -0.25 21.73 10.41
N ILE A 152 -0.35 22.49 9.33
CA ILE A 152 0.40 22.27 8.07
C ILE A 152 1.06 23.58 7.65
N ALA A 153 2.19 23.46 6.97
CA ALA A 153 2.98 24.57 6.46
C ALA A 153 3.68 24.15 5.15
N GLY A 154 4.17 25.12 4.39
CA GLY A 154 4.95 24.86 3.17
C GLY A 154 6.28 24.16 3.46
N CYS A 155 6.93 23.64 2.41
CA CYS A 155 8.17 22.86 2.49
C CYS A 155 9.44 23.69 2.76
N GLY A 156 9.31 24.81 3.48
CA GLY A 156 10.42 25.70 3.84
C GLY A 156 10.62 26.89 2.88
N PRO A 157 11.65 27.71 3.10
CA PRO A 157 11.82 29.00 2.44
C PRO A 157 12.27 28.92 0.98
N CYS A 158 12.70 27.75 0.50
CA CYS A 158 13.18 27.54 -0.87
C CYS A 158 12.06 27.26 -1.89
N VAL A 159 10.80 27.27 -1.44
CA VAL A 159 9.61 27.09 -2.29
C VAL A 159 8.66 28.27 -2.10
N PRO A 160 7.73 28.53 -3.04
CA PRO A 160 6.70 29.55 -2.86
C PRO A 160 5.94 29.39 -1.54
N GLU A 161 5.44 30.50 -1.01
CA GLU A 161 4.60 30.51 0.18
C GLU A 161 3.37 29.62 -0.03
N PHE A 162 3.07 28.77 0.95
CA PHE A 162 1.90 27.91 0.91
C PHE A 162 0.67 28.65 1.44
N THR A 163 -0.32 28.81 0.57
CA THR A 163 -1.51 29.61 0.80
C THR A 163 -2.79 28.78 0.75
N GLU A 164 -3.87 29.36 1.25
CA GLU A 164 -5.21 28.79 1.12
C GLU A 164 -5.63 28.61 -0.35
N GLN A 165 -5.15 29.49 -1.25
CA GLN A 165 -5.45 29.39 -2.68
C GLN A 165 -4.81 28.16 -3.32
N ASP A 166 -3.61 27.76 -2.89
CA ASP A 166 -2.95 26.57 -3.42
C ASP A 166 -3.78 25.32 -3.16
N ILE A 167 -4.40 25.21 -1.98
CA ILE A 167 -5.33 24.12 -1.67
C ILE A 167 -6.54 24.19 -2.61
N LYS A 168 -7.22 25.35 -2.66
CA LYS A 168 -8.46 25.52 -3.44
C LYS A 168 -8.29 25.31 -4.95
N GLN A 169 -7.13 25.66 -5.49
CA GLN A 169 -6.84 25.53 -6.92
C GLN A 169 -6.26 24.16 -7.29
N SER A 170 -5.83 23.36 -6.33
CA SER A 170 -5.32 22.02 -6.58
C SER A 170 -6.46 21.09 -7.01
N PRO A 171 -6.44 20.52 -8.23
CA PRO A 171 -7.51 19.63 -8.71
C PRO A 171 -7.53 18.28 -7.98
N CYS A 172 -6.36 17.82 -7.52
CA CYS A 172 -6.21 16.60 -6.75
C CYS A 172 -5.09 16.77 -5.73
N ILE A 173 -5.32 16.31 -4.50
CA ILE A 173 -4.33 16.35 -3.42
C ILE A 173 -4.21 14.94 -2.86
N VAL A 174 -2.98 14.47 -2.75
CA VAL A 174 -2.65 13.16 -2.17
C VAL A 174 -1.65 13.33 -1.03
N GLY A 175 -1.81 12.53 0.01
CA GLY A 175 -0.82 12.39 1.07
C GLY A 175 0.21 11.34 0.68
N GLN A 176 1.48 11.58 1.02
CA GLN A 176 2.52 10.55 0.95
C GLN A 176 2.48 9.72 2.23
N ILE A 177 1.85 8.54 2.16
CA ILE A 177 1.70 7.68 3.33
C ILE A 177 3.00 6.91 3.65
N GLY A 178 3.21 6.65 4.94
CA GLY A 178 4.27 5.78 5.45
C GLY A 178 3.84 4.30 5.48
N PRO A 179 4.59 3.43 6.17
CA PRO A 179 4.27 2.00 6.31
C PRO A 179 3.04 1.71 7.18
N GLU A 180 2.60 2.67 8.00
CA GLU A 180 1.57 2.46 9.03
C GLU A 180 0.21 2.01 8.44
N PRO A 181 -0.34 2.66 7.40
CA PRO A 181 -1.61 2.22 6.81
C PRO A 181 -1.53 0.83 6.18
N PHE A 182 -0.37 0.45 5.62
CA PHE A 182 -0.15 -0.89 5.09
C PHE A 182 -0.20 -1.93 6.20
N VAL A 183 0.54 -1.73 7.30
CA VAL A 183 0.54 -2.65 8.45
C VAL A 183 -0.87 -2.79 9.04
N GLN A 184 -1.59 -1.67 9.21
CA GLN A 184 -2.97 -1.68 9.69
C GLN A 184 -3.88 -2.51 8.79
N ALA A 185 -3.83 -2.29 7.47
CA ALA A 185 -4.66 -3.01 6.53
C ALA A 185 -4.32 -4.51 6.47
N MET A 186 -3.04 -4.87 6.48
CA MET A 186 -2.58 -6.27 6.51
C MET A 186 -2.97 -6.98 7.82
N ASN A 187 -2.95 -6.29 8.95
CA ASN A 187 -3.41 -6.85 10.22
C ASN A 187 -4.93 -7.04 10.27
N ALA A 188 -5.69 -6.09 9.72
CA ALA A 188 -7.15 -6.17 9.66
C ALA A 188 -7.63 -7.28 8.71
N HIS A 189 -6.88 -7.53 7.65
CA HIS A 189 -7.20 -8.50 6.61
C HIS A 189 -6.00 -9.39 6.29
N PRO A 190 -5.59 -10.29 7.20
CA PRO A 190 -4.36 -11.08 7.08
C PRO A 190 -4.42 -12.17 5.99
N ASP A 191 -5.59 -12.37 5.39
CA ASP A 191 -5.90 -13.36 4.36
C ASP A 191 -6.01 -12.75 2.95
N PHE A 192 -5.56 -11.51 2.77
CA PHE A 192 -5.49 -10.85 1.46
C PHE A 192 -4.47 -11.50 0.52
N ASP A 193 -4.63 -11.28 -0.78
CA ASP A 193 -3.67 -11.72 -1.80
C ASP A 193 -2.99 -10.53 -2.49
N ILE A 194 -3.75 -9.44 -2.72
CA ILE A 194 -3.28 -8.25 -3.43
C ILE A 194 -3.62 -7.01 -2.61
N LEU A 195 -2.68 -6.10 -2.46
CA LEU A 195 -2.87 -4.79 -1.86
C LEU A 195 -2.41 -3.71 -2.84
N ILE A 196 -3.30 -2.77 -3.15
CA ILE A 196 -3.03 -1.64 -4.03
C ILE A 196 -3.22 -0.36 -3.23
N ALA A 197 -2.18 0.46 -3.16
CA ALA A 197 -2.17 1.69 -2.42
C ALA A 197 -1.96 2.92 -3.32
N GLY A 198 -2.50 4.03 -2.85
CA GLY A 198 -2.23 5.36 -3.37
C GLY A 198 -0.80 5.81 -3.09
N ARG A 199 -0.58 7.12 -3.13
CA ARG A 199 0.74 7.75 -3.00
C ARG A 199 1.40 7.33 -1.68
N ALA A 200 2.55 6.68 -1.77
CA ALA A 200 3.34 6.26 -0.61
C ALA A 200 4.79 6.72 -0.76
N TYR A 201 5.53 6.72 0.34
CA TYR A 201 6.98 6.81 0.29
C TYR A 201 7.56 5.46 -0.15
N ASP A 202 8.51 5.43 -1.07
CA ASP A 202 9.01 4.22 -1.77
C ASP A 202 9.27 3.00 -0.85
N PRO A 203 9.98 3.12 0.30
CA PRO A 203 10.23 1.97 1.17
C PRO A 203 9.02 1.52 2.01
N SER A 204 7.90 2.27 2.01
CA SER A 204 6.76 2.00 2.88
C SER A 204 6.16 0.59 2.75
N PRO A 205 5.80 0.09 1.55
CA PRO A 205 5.25 -1.26 1.45
C PRO A 205 6.27 -2.35 1.84
N TYR A 206 7.57 -2.10 1.62
CA TYR A 206 8.65 -3.01 2.00
C TYR A 206 8.80 -3.09 3.52
N VAL A 207 8.92 -1.93 4.18
CA VAL A 207 9.00 -1.82 5.64
C VAL A 207 7.75 -2.40 6.27
N ALA A 208 6.57 -2.13 5.70
CA ALA A 208 5.32 -2.66 6.22
C ALA A 208 5.28 -4.19 6.17
N PHE A 209 5.72 -4.82 5.08
CA PHE A 209 5.76 -6.28 4.99
C PHE A 209 6.75 -6.90 5.98
N CYS A 210 7.94 -6.31 6.13
CA CYS A 210 8.89 -6.73 7.16
C CYS A 210 8.30 -6.60 8.56
N ALA A 211 7.69 -5.44 8.89
CA ALA A 211 7.08 -5.18 10.18
C ALA A 211 5.91 -6.15 10.45
N PHE A 212 5.05 -6.39 9.46
CA PHE A 212 3.95 -7.34 9.58
C PHE A 212 4.43 -8.74 9.95
N ASN A 213 5.50 -9.24 9.34
CA ASN A 213 6.04 -10.57 9.67
C ASN A 213 6.79 -10.58 11.01
N ALA A 214 7.56 -9.53 11.33
CA ALA A 214 8.26 -9.43 12.61
C ALA A 214 7.29 -9.35 13.81
N LEU A 215 6.18 -8.63 13.65
CA LEU A 215 5.19 -8.41 14.71
C LEU A 215 4.22 -9.58 14.87
N ARG A 216 4.09 -10.47 13.88
CA ARG A 216 3.30 -11.71 14.02
C ARG A 216 3.98 -12.76 14.91
N GLU A 217 5.31 -12.75 14.97
CA GLU A 217 6.08 -13.67 15.80
C GLU A 217 6.24 -13.21 17.26
N SER A 218 5.83 -11.99 17.60
CA SER A 218 5.98 -11.43 18.94
C SER A 218 4.70 -11.57 19.77
N THR A 219 4.74 -12.37 20.83
CA THR A 219 3.69 -12.47 21.87
C THR A 219 3.77 -11.33 22.91
N GLY A 220 4.48 -10.24 22.59
CA GLY A 220 4.66 -9.11 23.50
C GLY A 220 3.48 -8.15 23.45
N ASP A 221 3.11 -7.56 24.59
CA ASP A 221 2.18 -6.44 24.63
C ASP A 221 2.89 -5.19 24.08
N PHE A 222 2.42 -4.69 22.93
CA PHE A 222 2.98 -3.55 22.20
C PHE A 222 2.04 -2.35 22.20
N SER A 223 1.46 -2.02 23.35
CA SER A 223 0.64 -0.83 23.56
C SER A 223 1.31 0.48 23.11
N SER A 224 2.64 0.53 22.97
CA SER A 224 3.41 1.69 22.53
C SER A 224 3.41 1.96 21.01
N VAL A 225 2.94 1.00 20.20
CA VAL A 225 2.99 1.08 18.72
C VAL A 225 1.60 1.14 18.08
N ARG A 226 0.53 1.15 18.89
CA ARG A 226 -0.82 1.42 18.38
C ARG A 226 -0.93 2.93 18.04
N PRO A 227 -1.56 3.30 16.92
CA PRO A 227 -1.95 4.68 16.70
C PRO A 227 -2.91 5.09 17.82
N GLY A 228 -2.50 6.05 18.65
CA GLY A 228 -3.29 6.52 19.80
C GLY A 228 -2.73 6.19 21.20
N TYR A 229 -1.44 5.88 21.36
CA TYR A 229 -0.84 5.83 22.70
C TYR A 229 -0.91 7.22 23.38
N ILE A 230 -1.86 7.37 24.30
CA ILE A 230 -1.91 8.44 25.29
C ILE A 230 -1.27 7.86 26.56
N PRO A 231 -0.26 8.53 27.17
CA PRO A 231 0.31 8.10 28.44
C PRO A 231 -0.80 7.87 29.47
N ARG A 232 -0.71 6.79 30.26
CA ARG A 232 -1.69 6.50 31.32
C ARG A 232 -1.66 7.60 32.37
N ASP A 233 -2.52 8.59 32.20
CA ASP A 233 -3.13 9.46 33.19
C ASP A 233 -4.34 10.10 32.50
N THR A 234 -5.44 9.36 32.38
CA THR A 234 -6.84 9.87 32.33
C THR A 234 -7.80 8.70 32.11
N GLU A 235 -8.74 8.55 33.03
CA GLU A 235 -9.78 7.52 33.06
C GLU A 235 -10.94 7.82 32.08
N ASP A 236 -11.61 6.72 31.74
CA ASP A 236 -13.07 6.54 31.61
C ASP A 236 -13.88 6.85 30.33
N HIS A 237 -14.69 5.83 30.01
CA HIS A 237 -16.05 5.84 29.44
C HIS A 237 -16.27 5.82 27.90
N LEU A 238 -16.69 4.63 27.41
CA LEU A 238 -18.00 4.29 26.79
C LEU A 238 -17.95 3.46 25.49
N SER A 239 -18.92 2.55 25.43
CA SER A 239 -19.19 1.48 24.47
C SER A 239 -19.94 1.92 23.20
N GLY A 240 -19.76 1.20 22.08
CA GLY A 240 -20.76 1.14 21.00
C GLY A 240 -20.33 0.38 19.74
N ARG A 241 -21.10 -0.64 19.36
CA ARG A 241 -21.03 -1.34 18.06
C ARG A 241 -21.87 -0.60 17.02
N ASP A 242 -21.50 -0.69 15.73
CA ASP A 242 -22.30 -1.46 14.75
C ASP A 242 -21.64 -1.47 13.36
N GLY A 243 -21.51 -2.69 12.82
CA GLY A 243 -21.04 -2.97 11.47
C GLY A 243 -22.23 -3.13 10.50
N GLY A 244 -22.10 -2.53 9.31
CA GLY A 244 -23.02 -2.75 8.19
C GLY A 244 -22.44 -3.76 7.20
N HIS A 245 -23.18 -4.85 6.97
CA HIS A 245 -22.94 -5.83 5.91
C HIS A 245 -23.34 -5.29 4.53
N TRP A 246 -22.63 -5.73 3.49
CA TRP A 246 -23.05 -5.64 2.09
C TRP A 246 -22.97 -7.03 1.45
N THR A 247 -24.01 -7.44 0.73
CA THR A 247 -24.17 -8.77 0.12
C THR A 247 -24.15 -8.66 -1.41
N GLY A 248 -23.12 -9.22 -2.04
CA GLY A 248 -23.02 -9.40 -3.49
C GLY A 248 -21.78 -10.23 -3.83
N GLU A 249 -21.98 -11.41 -4.42
CA GLU A 249 -20.93 -12.38 -4.76
C GLU A 249 -20.01 -11.87 -5.89
N ALA A 250 -18.89 -11.26 -5.49
CA ALA A 250 -17.53 -11.39 -6.04
C ALA A 250 -16.67 -10.19 -5.60
N GLN A 251 -15.50 -10.50 -5.02
CA GLN A 251 -14.37 -9.59 -4.73
C GLN A 251 -14.61 -8.51 -3.66
N MET A 252 -14.37 -8.86 -2.40
CA MET A 252 -14.24 -7.87 -1.33
C MET A 252 -12.98 -7.02 -1.58
N ALA A 253 -13.18 -5.74 -1.87
CA ALA A 253 -12.15 -4.70 -1.73
C ALA A 253 -12.43 -3.98 -0.41
N TYR A 254 -11.56 -4.19 0.59
CA TYR A 254 -11.66 -3.45 1.84
C TYR A 254 -11.08 -2.04 1.63
N VAL A 255 -11.88 -1.03 1.97
CA VAL A 255 -11.52 0.37 1.83
C VAL A 255 -10.97 0.85 3.17
N TYR A 256 -9.65 1.02 3.26
CA TYR A 256 -9.04 1.72 4.39
C TYR A 256 -8.81 3.18 4.01
N ARG A 257 -9.67 4.06 4.53
CA ARG A 257 -9.37 5.49 4.65
C ARG A 257 -8.80 5.63 6.05
N GLY A 258 -7.59 6.17 6.20
CA GLY A 258 -6.86 6.26 7.47
C GLY A 258 -7.50 7.18 8.53
N GLU A 259 -8.82 7.09 8.71
CA GLU A 259 -9.50 7.60 9.89
C GLU A 259 -8.96 6.84 11.11
N PRO A 260 -8.59 7.53 12.19
CA PRO A 260 -8.28 6.85 13.44
C PRO A 260 -9.53 6.04 13.84
N LEU A 261 -9.32 4.77 14.23
CA LEU A 261 -10.33 3.99 14.92
C LEU A 261 -10.87 4.86 16.06
N GLN A 262 -12.10 5.36 15.92
CA GLN A 262 -12.83 5.92 17.05
C GLN A 262 -12.98 4.78 18.06
N ALA A 263 -12.52 5.05 19.28
CA ALA A 263 -12.26 4.08 20.34
C ALA A 263 -13.50 3.25 20.74
#